data_AF-A0A7C6HN97-F1
#
_entry.id   AF-A0A7C6HN97-F1
#
_cell.length_a   1.000
_cell.length_b   1.000
_cell.length_c   1.000
_cell.angle_alpha   90.00
_cell.angle_beta   90.00
_cell.angle_gamma   90.00
#
_symmetry.space_group_name_H-M   'P 1'
#
loop_
_entity.id
_entity.type
_entity.pdbx_description
1 polymer ?
#
loop_
_entity_poly.entity_id
_entity_poly.type
_entity_poly.pdbx_seq_one_letter_code
_entity_poly.pdbx_strand_id
1 'polypeptide(L)'
;MPDLDKLKNMIDEENYPYYDDGYLLAKLDEIGVDYGVSMESIARELCINKAGIEEIKLGDIIIPSPKNHFLMLASGFRTNQTGMAVRADERQ
;
A
#
# COMPACT_ATOMS: atom_id res chain seq x y z
N MET A 1 14.65 -7.92 -4.41
CA MET A 1 13.72 -9.07 -4.58
C MET A 1 12.60 -8.51 -5.42
N PRO A 2 12.35 -9.00 -6.65
CA PRO A 2 11.53 -8.28 -7.62
C PRO A 2 10.11 -7.96 -7.11
N ASP A 3 9.55 -8.80 -6.24
CA ASP A 3 8.22 -8.60 -5.66
C ASP A 3 8.19 -7.56 -4.52
N LEU A 4 9.24 -7.50 -3.70
CA LEU A 4 9.40 -6.47 -2.67
C LEU A 4 9.57 -5.08 -3.30
N ASP A 5 10.40 -4.99 -4.33
CA ASP A 5 10.65 -3.75 -5.07
C ASP A 5 9.36 -3.25 -5.78
N LYS A 6 8.56 -4.17 -6.33
CA LYS A 6 7.22 -3.85 -6.88
C LYS A 6 6.27 -3.33 -5.81
N LEU A 7 6.17 -4.00 -4.66
CA LEU A 7 5.29 -3.60 -3.57
C LEU A 7 5.64 -2.19 -3.07
N LYS A 8 6.93 -1.92 -2.85
CA LYS A 8 7.45 -0.60 -2.47
C LYS A 8 7.05 0.50 -3.46
N ASN A 9 7.16 0.22 -4.75
CA ASN A 9 6.72 1.15 -5.80
C ASN A 9 5.19 1.39 -5.76
N MET A 10 4.40 0.36 -5.48
CA MET A 10 2.93 0.48 -5.43
C MET A 10 2.42 1.33 -4.27
N ILE A 11 3.14 1.31 -3.13
CA ILE A 11 2.80 2.05 -1.91
C ILE A 11 3.67 3.30 -1.71
N ASP A 12 4.40 3.69 -2.75
CA ASP A 12 5.28 4.86 -2.78
C ASP A 12 6.25 4.94 -1.58
N GLU A 13 6.82 3.80 -1.21
CA GLU A 13 7.71 3.65 -0.05
C GLU A 13 9.03 4.43 -0.22
N GLU A 14 9.45 4.68 -1.45
CA GLU A 14 10.67 5.46 -1.74
C GLU A 14 10.54 6.92 -1.30
N ASN A 15 9.34 7.50 -1.44
CA ASN A 15 9.05 8.88 -1.04
C ASN A 15 8.52 8.97 0.40
N TYR A 16 7.91 7.90 0.90
CA TYR A 16 7.25 7.85 2.21
C TYR A 16 7.57 6.57 2.96
N PRO A 17 8.81 6.43 3.50
CA PRO A 17 9.29 5.21 4.12
C PRO A 17 8.66 5.00 5.51
N TYR A 18 7.48 4.37 5.52
CA TYR A 18 6.73 4.05 6.74
C TYR A 18 6.90 2.59 7.19
N TYR A 19 7.26 1.69 6.27
CA TYR A 19 7.44 0.27 6.56
C TYR A 19 8.88 -0.19 6.33
N ASP A 20 9.29 -1.16 7.14
CA ASP A 20 10.57 -1.85 7.00
C ASP A 20 10.44 -3.03 6.02
N ASP A 21 11.56 -3.37 5.37
CA ASP A 21 11.65 -4.46 4.41
C ASP A 21 11.21 -5.80 5.00
N GLY A 22 11.54 -6.07 6.27
CA GLY A 22 11.12 -7.29 6.97
C GLY A 22 9.61 -7.37 7.17
N TYR A 23 8.95 -6.23 7.43
CA TYR A 23 7.50 -6.18 7.53
C TYR A 23 6.83 -6.42 6.17
N LEU A 24 7.34 -5.79 5.12
CA LEU A 24 6.84 -5.95 3.76
C LEU A 24 7.02 -7.39 3.24
N LEU A 25 8.16 -8.03 3.56
CA LEU A 25 8.40 -9.43 3.23
C LEU A 25 7.41 -10.36 3.93
N ALA A 26 7.18 -10.16 5.23
CA ALA A 26 6.21 -10.95 5.97
C ALA A 26 4.79 -10.83 5.38
N LYS A 27 4.41 -9.64 4.89
CA LYS A 27 3.13 -9.43 4.19
C LYS A 27 3.08 -10.16 2.84
N LEU A 28 4.19 -10.18 2.10
CA LEU A 28 4.27 -10.91 0.83
C LEU A 28 4.19 -12.44 1.03
N ASP A 29 4.67 -12.96 2.16
CA ASP A 29 4.54 -14.38 2.50
C ASP A 29 3.08 -14.82 2.76
N GLU A 30 2.15 -13.87 3.00
CA GLU A 30 0.71 -14.16 3.12
C GLU A 30 0.05 -14.45 1.75
N ILE A 31 0.72 -14.10 0.63
CA ILE A 31 0.20 -14.31 -0.73
C ILE A 31 0.10 -15.81 -1.02
N GLY A 32 -1.12 -16.26 -1.34
CA GLY A 32 -1.39 -17.67 -1.67
C GLY A 32 -1.62 -18.58 -0.46
N VAL A 33 -1.51 -18.05 0.76
CA VAL A 33 -1.92 -18.77 1.99
C VAL A 33 -3.43 -18.64 2.20
N ASP A 34 -3.97 -17.42 2.00
CA ASP A 34 -5.39 -17.11 2.11
C ASP A 34 -6.03 -16.80 0.75
N TYR A 35 -7.28 -17.25 0.56
CA TYR A 35 -8.01 -17.03 -0.69
C TYR A 35 -8.33 -15.55 -0.86
N GLY A 36 -7.82 -14.94 -1.94
CA GLY A 36 -8.03 -13.53 -2.26
C GLY A 36 -6.93 -12.58 -1.80
N VAL A 37 -5.87 -13.07 -1.15
CA VAL A 37 -4.69 -12.27 -0.82
C VAL A 37 -3.76 -12.20 -2.03
N SER A 38 -3.78 -11.05 -2.71
CA SER A 38 -2.87 -10.70 -3.81
C SER A 38 -1.98 -9.52 -3.42
N MET A 39 -0.89 -9.30 -4.17
CA MET A 39 0.01 -8.16 -3.95
C MET A 39 -0.73 -6.82 -4.01
N GLU A 40 -1.71 -6.69 -4.91
CA GLU A 40 -2.57 -5.53 -5.04
C GLU A 40 -3.46 -5.32 -3.81
N SER A 41 -3.96 -6.42 -3.21
CA SER A 41 -4.76 -6.36 -1.99
C SER A 41 -3.92 -5.87 -0.82
N ILE A 42 -2.70 -6.38 -0.69
CA ILE A 42 -1.73 -5.94 0.32
C ILE A 42 -1.38 -4.47 0.09
N ALA A 43 -1.05 -4.07 -1.14
CA ALA A 43 -0.72 -2.69 -1.47
C ALA A 43 -1.87 -1.73 -1.12
N ARG A 44 -3.12 -2.12 -1.40
CA ARG A 44 -4.31 -1.36 -1.03
C ARG A 44 -4.43 -1.20 0.48
N GLU A 45 -4.28 -2.28 1.24
CA GLU A 45 -4.34 -2.27 2.70
C GLU A 45 -3.27 -1.34 3.29
N LEU A 46 -2.02 -1.46 2.81
CA LEU A 46 -0.92 -0.63 3.25
C LEU A 46 -1.16 0.86 2.94
N CYS A 47 -1.67 1.20 1.75
CA CYS A 47 -2.06 2.57 1.42
C CYS A 47 -3.18 3.09 2.34
N ILE A 48 -4.20 2.29 2.66
CA ILE A 48 -5.26 2.69 3.61
C ILE A 48 -4.67 2.96 5.00
N ASN A 49 -3.75 2.11 5.45
CA ASN A 49 -3.06 2.29 6.73
C ASN A 49 -2.22 3.57 6.75
N LYS A 50 -1.42 3.83 5.70
CA LYS A 50 -0.66 5.08 5.55
C LYS A 50 -1.58 6.31 5.48
N ALA A 51 -2.77 6.17 4.89
CA ALA A 51 -3.75 7.24 4.83
C ALA A 51 -4.37 7.58 6.21
N GLY A 52 -4.32 6.63 7.15
CA GLY A 52 -4.75 6.83 8.53
C GLY A 52 -3.76 7.64 9.38
N ILE A 53 -2.55 7.90 8.88
CA ILE A 53 -1.53 8.65 9.60
C ILE A 53 -1.94 10.13 9.64
N GLU A 54 -2.33 10.59 10.82
CA GLU A 54 -2.71 11.98 11.07
C GLU A 54 -1.48 12.91 11.03
N GLU A 55 -1.74 14.21 10.86
CA GLU A 55 -0.69 15.22 10.94
C GLU A 55 -0.06 15.17 12.34
N ILE A 56 1.26 15.02 12.39
CA ILE A 56 1.99 14.97 13.65
C ILE A 56 2.71 16.31 13.83
N LYS A 57 2.45 16.98 14.97
CA LYS A 57 3.21 18.15 15.40
C LYS A 57 4.25 17.72 16.44
N LEU A 58 5.53 17.73 16.06
CA LEU A 58 6.66 17.55 16.96
C LEU A 58 7.33 18.90 17.21
N GLY A 59 6.90 19.59 18.26
CA GLY A 59 7.38 20.94 18.57
C GLY A 59 7.07 21.90 17.42
N ASP A 60 8.12 22.44 16.79
CA ASP A 60 8.01 23.35 15.63
C ASP A 60 7.94 22.61 14.28
N ILE A 61 8.08 21.27 14.27
CA ILE A 61 8.04 20.47 13.05
C ILE A 61 6.62 19.94 12.85
N ILE A 62 6.02 20.30 11.72
CA ILE A 62 4.73 19.76 11.28
C ILE A 62 5.01 18.71 10.20
N ILE A 63 4.69 17.45 10.50
CA ILE A 63 4.71 16.37 9.52
C ILE A 63 3.29 16.30 8.94
N PRO A 64 3.07 16.78 7.69
CA PRO A 64 1.74 16.80 7.10
C PRO A 64 1.22 15.38 6.93
N SER A 65 -0.09 15.21 7.10
CA SER A 65 -0.74 13.93 6.85
C SER A 65 -0.67 13.58 5.36
N PRO A 66 -0.19 12.38 4.99
CA PRO A 66 -0.16 11.94 3.60
C PRO A 66 -1.51 11.33 3.15
N LYS A 67 -2.58 11.55 3.93
CA LYS A 67 -3.92 10.97 3.74
C LYS A 67 -4.44 11.01 2.31
N ASN A 68 -4.45 12.18 1.69
CA ASN A 68 -5.02 12.33 0.34
C ASN A 68 -4.21 11.58 -0.73
N HIS A 69 -2.88 11.53 -0.58
CA HIS A 69 -1.99 10.81 -1.49
C HIS A 69 -2.27 9.31 -1.45
N PHE A 70 -2.29 8.73 -0.25
CA PHE A 70 -2.50 7.31 -0.10
C PHE A 70 -3.95 6.87 -0.31
N LEU A 71 -4.95 7.73 -0.04
CA LEU A 71 -6.33 7.47 -0.46
C LEU A 71 -6.46 7.43 -1.99
N MET A 72 -5.75 8.30 -2.70
CA MET A 72 -5.72 8.27 -4.17
C MET A 72 -5.12 6.96 -4.67
N LEU A 73 -3.96 6.54 -4.15
CA LEU A 73 -3.33 5.26 -4.48
C LEU A 73 -4.24 4.07 -4.15
N ALA A 74 -4.86 4.06 -2.97
CA ALA A 74 -5.78 3.01 -2.53
C ALA A 74 -7.02 2.90 -3.43
N SER A 75 -7.55 4.03 -3.92
CA SER A 75 -8.70 4.08 -4.84
C SER A 75 -8.37 3.49 -6.21
N GLY A 76 -7.08 3.45 -6.55
CA GLY A 76 -6.54 2.79 -7.74
C GLY A 76 -6.60 1.27 -7.67
N PHE A 77 -7.07 0.65 -6.57
CA PHE A 77 -7.25 -0.79 -6.47
C PHE A 77 -8.73 -1.15 -6.39
N ARG A 78 -9.21 -1.96 -7.33
CA ARG A 78 -10.60 -2.41 -7.42
C ARG A 78 -10.67 -3.92 -7.29
N THR A 79 -11.70 -4.43 -6.65
CA THR A 79 -11.96 -5.87 -6.65
C THR A 79 -12.66 -6.25 -7.95
N ASN A 80 -12.09 -7.18 -8.70
CA ASN A 80 -12.71 -7.72 -9.91
C ASN A 80 -13.85 -8.71 -9.55
N GLN A 81 -14.58 -9.20 -10.56
CA GLN A 81 -15.70 -10.12 -10.34
C GLN A 81 -15.30 -11.47 -9.71
N THR A 82 -14.01 -11.81 -9.71
CA THR A 82 -13.48 -13.04 -9.09
C THR A 82 -12.94 -12.81 -7.67
N GLY A 83 -13.11 -11.60 -7.11
CA GLY A 83 -12.66 -11.28 -5.75
C GLY A 83 -11.19 -10.87 -5.62
N MET A 84 -10.46 -10.72 -6.74
CA MET A 84 -9.05 -10.32 -6.74
C MET A 84 -8.92 -8.81 -6.85
N ALA A 85 -7.98 -8.21 -6.11
CA ALA A 85 -7.64 -6.80 -6.25
C ALA A 85 -6.84 -6.59 -7.54
N VAL A 86 -7.27 -5.65 -8.38
CA VAL A 86 -6.62 -5.26 -9.64
C VAL A 86 -6.43 -3.75 -9.69
N ARG A 87 -5.39 -3.26 -10.38
CA ARG A 87 -5.22 -1.80 -10.56
C ARG A 87 -6.28 -1.26 -11.52
N ALA A 88 -6.95 -0.19 -11.13
CA ALA A 88 -7.98 0.51 -11.89
C ALA A 88 -7.44 1.18 -13.17
N ASP A 89 -6.13 1.47 -13.20
CA ASP A 89 -5.44 2.10 -14.34
C ASP A 89 -4.87 1.09 -15.35
N GLU A 90 -4.87 -0.22 -15.04
CA GLU A 90 -4.50 -1.23 -16.03
C GLU A 90 -5.65 -1.38 -17.04
N ARG A 91 -5.57 -0.64 -18.14
CA ARG A 91 -6.36 -0.91 -19.34
C ARG A 91 -5.97 -2.31 -19.85
N GLN A 92 -6.93 -3.24 -19.78
CA GLN A 92 -6.92 -4.49 -20.56
C GLN A 92 -6.75 -4.24 -22.05
#